data_AF-A0A969LMY5-F1
#
_entry.id   AF-A0A969LMY5-F1
#
_cell.length_a   1.000
_cell.length_b   1.000
_cell.length_c   1.000
_cell.angle_alpha   90.00
_cell.angle_beta   90.00
_cell.angle_gamma   90.00
#
_symmetry.space_group_name_H-M   'P 1'
#
loop_
_entity.id
_entity.type
_entity.pdbx_description
1 polymer ?
#
loop_
_entity_poly.entity_id
_entity_poly.type
_entity_poly.pdbx_seq_one_letter_code
_entity_poly.pdbx_strand_id
1 'polypeptide(L)'
;RDPEDRKKSDRRDPEDRKSARQPDERKQARRNAAPAQPGGDLKRQLEQSALAVDKLSQALALIEKKLADPALYNQHADIIADWQRKHADVSKRLADAEDAWLRAQASVDRAGA
;
A
#
# COMPACT_ATOMS: atom_id res chain seq x y z
N ARG A 1 -32.76 13.01 -76.47
CA ARG A 1 -32.03 11.94 -75.76
C ARG A 1 -31.61 12.54 -74.41
N ASP A 2 -32.35 12.17 -73.36
CA ASP A 2 -32.11 12.35 -71.91
C ASP A 2 -30.71 11.83 -71.47
N PRO A 3 -30.23 11.96 -70.20
CA PRO A 3 -30.59 12.82 -69.02
C PRO A 3 -29.37 13.66 -68.51
N GLU A 4 -29.48 14.78 -67.77
CA GLU A 4 -29.87 14.99 -66.34
C GLU A 4 -29.01 14.26 -65.28
N ASP A 5 -28.23 15.07 -64.56
CA ASP A 5 -28.12 15.19 -63.10
C ASP A 5 -28.29 13.93 -62.23
N ARG A 6 -27.22 13.53 -61.49
CA ARG A 6 -27.22 13.30 -60.01
C ARG A 6 -26.04 12.46 -59.51
N LYS A 7 -25.63 12.80 -58.27
CA LYS A 7 -24.77 12.11 -57.27
C LYS A 7 -23.28 12.50 -57.28
N LYS A 8 -22.84 13.44 -56.43
CA LYS A 8 -22.56 13.35 -54.98
C LYS A 8 -21.84 12.07 -54.53
N SER A 9 -20.57 12.21 -54.12
CA SER A 9 -19.85 11.53 -53.01
C SER A 9 -18.41 12.10 -53.05
N ASP A 10 -18.06 13.19 -52.38
CA ASP A 10 -17.79 13.30 -50.93
C ASP A 10 -17.03 12.10 -50.34
N ARG A 11 -15.74 12.34 -50.07
CA ARG A 11 -14.78 11.70 -49.14
C ARG A 11 -13.37 12.09 -49.62
N ARG A 12 -12.92 13.34 -49.49
CA ARG A 12 -12.40 13.96 -48.25
C ARG A 12 -11.50 13.01 -47.46
N ASP A 13 -10.21 13.16 -47.76
CA ASP A 13 -9.04 12.63 -47.09
C ASP A 13 -9.02 13.01 -45.59
N PRO A 14 -8.81 12.05 -44.66
CA PRO A 14 -8.55 12.38 -43.26
C PRO A 14 -7.05 12.25 -42.91
N GLU A 15 -6.20 13.03 -43.55
CA GLU A 15 -4.88 13.43 -43.03
C GLU A 15 -5.01 14.52 -41.94
N ASP A 16 -5.75 14.25 -40.85
CA ASP A 16 -5.66 15.04 -39.60
C ASP A 16 -6.27 14.27 -38.42
N ARG A 17 -5.56 13.24 -37.92
CA ARG A 17 -5.75 12.76 -36.54
C ARG A 17 -4.56 13.20 -35.70
N LYS A 18 -4.63 14.47 -35.31
CA LYS A 18 -3.87 15.06 -34.20
C LYS A 18 -3.91 14.17 -32.95
N SER A 19 -2.72 13.89 -32.44
CA SER A 19 -2.36 13.88 -31.03
C SER A 19 -3.23 13.02 -30.09
N ALA A 20 -3.14 11.70 -30.23
CA ALA A 20 -3.30 10.81 -29.09
C ALA A 20 -2.04 10.90 -28.21
N ARG A 21 -2.12 11.77 -27.21
CA ARG A 21 -1.19 11.95 -26.08
C ARG A 21 -0.49 10.65 -25.70
N GLN A 22 0.84 10.68 -25.76
CA GLN A 22 1.68 9.64 -25.18
C GLN A 22 1.34 9.47 -23.68
N PRO A 23 0.94 8.27 -23.22
CA PRO A 23 0.72 7.98 -21.80
C PRO A 23 2.04 7.76 -21.02
N ASP A 24 3.19 7.79 -21.70
CA ASP A 24 4.48 7.38 -21.11
C ASP A 24 5.16 8.48 -20.27
N GLU A 25 5.00 9.76 -20.64
CA GLU A 25 5.64 10.88 -19.93
C GLU A 25 5.10 11.08 -18.51
N ARG A 26 3.81 10.77 -18.27
CA ARG A 26 3.22 10.86 -16.91
C ARG A 26 3.80 9.82 -15.95
N LYS A 27 4.28 8.69 -16.48
CA LYS A 27 4.88 7.61 -15.67
C LYS A 27 6.35 7.91 -15.36
N GLN A 28 7.03 8.63 -16.24
CA GLN A 28 8.41 9.10 -16.01
C GLN A 28 8.48 10.33 -15.11
N ALA A 29 7.50 11.24 -15.15
CA ALA A 29 7.48 12.43 -14.29
C ALA A 29 7.37 12.11 -12.78
N ARG A 30 6.84 10.94 -12.40
CA ARG A 30 6.82 10.47 -10.99
C ARG A 30 8.16 9.91 -10.51
N ARG A 31 9.08 9.55 -11.41
CA ARG A 31 10.44 9.09 -11.07
C ARG A 31 11.43 10.24 -10.88
N ASN A 32 11.08 11.45 -11.34
CA ASN A 32 11.88 12.68 -11.14
C ASN A 32 11.40 13.52 -9.94
N ALA A 33 10.62 12.93 -9.02
CA ALA A 33 10.40 13.56 -7.73
C ALA A 33 11.76 13.69 -7.04
N ALA A 34 12.10 14.92 -6.66
CA ALA A 34 13.35 15.32 -6.04
C ALA A 34 13.84 14.30 -4.99
N PRO A 35 15.16 14.12 -4.81
CA PRO A 35 15.69 13.26 -3.77
C PRO A 35 15.00 13.63 -2.46
N ALA A 36 14.27 12.66 -1.90
CA ALA A 36 13.58 12.85 -0.65
C ALA A 36 14.61 13.37 0.35
N GLN A 37 14.29 14.53 0.93
CA GLN A 37 15.17 15.13 1.93
C GLN A 37 15.31 14.10 3.05
N PRO A 38 16.53 13.83 3.55
CA PRO A 38 16.78 12.74 4.48
C PRO A 38 15.88 12.78 5.73
N GLY A 39 15.46 13.97 6.17
CA GLY A 39 14.50 14.13 7.28
C GLY A 39 13.03 13.78 6.96
N GLY A 40 12.62 13.87 5.70
CA GLY A 40 11.27 13.50 5.26
C GLY A 40 11.04 11.99 5.25
N ASP A 41 12.07 11.23 4.85
CA ASP A 41 12.03 9.76 4.90
C ASP A 41 12.01 9.23 6.33
N LEU A 42 12.77 9.84 7.23
CA LEU A 42 12.81 9.45 8.66
C LEU A 42 11.46 9.66 9.35
N LYS A 43 10.79 10.80 9.12
CA LYS A 43 9.44 11.05 9.66
C LYS A 43 8.42 10.04 9.12
N ARG A 44 8.47 9.76 7.82
CA ARG A 44 7.61 8.75 7.21
C ARG A 44 7.88 7.36 7.78
N GLN A 45 9.14 6.99 8.00
CA GLN A 45 9.50 5.72 8.61
C GLN A 45 8.99 5.60 10.05
N LEU A 46 9.07 6.69 10.83
CA LEU A 46 8.51 6.76 12.18
C LEU A 46 6.99 6.54 12.17
N GLU A 47 6.27 7.25 11.30
CA GLU A 47 4.81 7.09 11.14
C GLU A 47 4.42 5.68 10.72
N GLN A 48 5.14 5.10 9.75
CA GLN A 48 4.88 3.74 9.28
C GLN A 48 5.13 2.69 10.37
N SER A 49 6.20 2.86 11.15
CA SER A 49 6.52 1.95 12.26
C SER A 49 5.49 2.06 13.38
N ALA A 50 5.06 3.29 13.71
CA ALA A 50 3.99 3.51 14.69
C ALA A 50 2.66 2.87 14.26
N LEU A 51 2.29 3.01 12.97
CA LEU A 51 1.09 2.37 12.43
C LEU A 51 1.20 0.84 12.43
N ALA A 52 2.40 0.29 12.22
CA ALA A 52 2.62 -1.14 12.29
C ALA A 52 2.43 -1.67 13.72
N VAL A 53 3.01 -0.99 14.71
CA VAL A 53 2.83 -1.31 16.14
C VAL A 53 1.35 -1.29 16.50
N ASP A 54 0.63 -0.22 16.17
CA ASP A 54 -0.80 -0.08 16.47
C ASP A 54 -1.63 -1.24 15.87
N LYS A 55 -1.45 -1.54 14.59
CA LYS A 55 -2.18 -2.63 13.91
C LYS A 55 -1.86 -4.00 14.48
N LEU A 56 -0.59 -4.26 14.80
CA LEU A 56 -0.16 -5.54 15.36
C LEU A 56 -0.66 -5.72 16.79
N SER A 57 -0.69 -4.66 17.59
CA SER A 57 -1.31 -4.66 18.93
C SER A 57 -2.80 -4.95 18.87
N GLN A 58 -3.53 -4.34 17.94
CA GLN A 58 -4.95 -4.65 17.72
C GLN A 58 -5.16 -6.12 17.30
N ALA A 59 -4.31 -6.63 16.40
CA ALA A 59 -4.38 -8.03 15.97
C ALA A 59 -4.07 -9.00 17.12
N LEU A 60 -3.09 -8.69 17.96
CA LEU A 60 -2.72 -9.48 19.13
C LEU A 60 -3.88 -9.55 20.12
N ALA A 61 -4.50 -8.40 20.44
CA ALA A 61 -5.64 -8.33 21.34
C ALA A 61 -6.84 -9.19 20.85
N LEU A 62 -7.09 -9.23 19.54
CA LEU A 62 -8.14 -10.09 18.97
C LEU A 62 -7.81 -11.58 19.13
N ILE A 63 -6.54 -11.95 18.93
CA ILE A 63 -6.07 -13.33 19.10
C ILE A 63 -6.15 -13.74 20.59
N GLU A 64 -5.67 -12.89 21.49
CA GLU A 64 -5.72 -13.12 22.94
C GLU A 64 -7.16 -13.26 23.43
N LYS A 65 -8.08 -12.41 22.93
CA LYS A 65 -9.51 -12.56 23.21
C LYS A 65 -10.04 -13.93 22.77
N LYS A 66 -9.57 -14.45 21.62
CA LYS A 66 -9.99 -15.77 21.16
C LYS A 66 -9.37 -16.90 21.98
N LEU A 67 -8.11 -16.78 22.39
CA LEU A 67 -7.44 -17.75 23.26
C LEU A 67 -8.00 -17.76 24.70
N ALA A 68 -8.56 -16.64 25.16
CA ALA A 68 -9.21 -16.52 26.45
C ALA A 68 -10.64 -17.09 26.48
N ASP A 69 -11.24 -17.39 25.32
CA ASP A 69 -12.59 -17.95 25.20
C ASP A 69 -12.60 -19.43 25.61
N PRO A 70 -13.29 -19.83 26.69
CA PRO A 70 -13.36 -21.22 27.14
C PRO A 70 -13.94 -22.16 26.07
N ALA A 71 -14.83 -21.67 25.20
CA ALA A 71 -15.44 -22.48 24.15
C ALA A 71 -14.43 -22.93 23.08
N LEU A 72 -13.30 -22.22 22.93
CA LEU A 72 -12.22 -22.62 22.01
C LEU A 72 -11.65 -23.99 22.41
N TYR A 73 -11.56 -24.29 23.70
CA TYR A 73 -10.96 -25.53 24.19
C TYR A 73 -11.83 -26.77 23.99
N ASN A 74 -13.09 -26.58 23.58
CA ASN A 74 -13.96 -27.66 23.13
C ASN A 74 -13.77 -28.03 21.66
N GLN A 75 -12.91 -27.29 20.94
CA GLN A 75 -12.59 -27.55 19.53
C GLN A 75 -11.44 -28.57 19.39
N HIS A 76 -11.16 -28.98 18.15
CA HIS A 76 -10.02 -29.86 17.86
C HIS A 76 -8.69 -29.22 18.28
N ALA A 77 -7.75 -30.03 18.78
CA ALA A 77 -6.46 -29.56 19.29
C ALA A 77 -5.67 -28.74 18.26
N ASP A 78 -5.77 -29.10 16.98
CA ASP A 78 -5.11 -28.38 15.88
C ASP A 78 -5.57 -26.92 15.78
N ILE A 79 -6.85 -26.64 16.03
CA ILE A 79 -7.39 -25.27 15.99
C ILE A 79 -6.77 -24.43 17.10
N ILE A 80 -6.59 -25.01 18.29
CA ILE A 80 -5.95 -24.34 19.42
C ILE A 80 -4.48 -24.06 19.10
N ALA A 81 -3.77 -25.07 18.57
CA ALA A 81 -2.38 -24.94 18.15
C ALA A 81 -2.19 -23.86 17.08
N ASP A 82 -3.12 -23.75 16.12
CA ASP A 82 -3.11 -22.70 15.10
C ASP A 82 -3.25 -21.30 15.71
N TRP A 83 -4.15 -21.12 16.68
CA TRP A 83 -4.30 -19.83 17.38
C TRP A 83 -3.07 -19.49 18.22
N GLN A 84 -2.46 -20.46 18.88
CA GLN A 84 -1.21 -20.26 19.61
C GLN A 84 -0.05 -19.88 18.67
N ARG A 85 0.04 -20.51 17.49
CA ARG A 85 1.04 -20.15 16.48
C ARG A 85 0.82 -18.73 15.94
N LYS A 86 -0.43 -18.35 15.66
CA LYS A 86 -0.78 -16.97 15.26
C LYS A 86 -0.42 -15.96 16.33
N HIS A 87 -0.69 -16.28 17.60
CA HIS A 87 -0.29 -15.44 18.74
C HIS A 87 1.22 -15.22 18.76
N ALA A 88 2.00 -16.30 18.66
CA ALA A 88 3.47 -16.23 18.65
C ALA A 88 4.01 -15.42 17.47
N ASP A 89 3.47 -15.61 16.25
CA ASP A 89 3.87 -14.85 15.06
C ASP A 89 3.60 -13.36 15.21
N VAL A 90 2.38 -12.99 15.61
CA VAL A 90 1.99 -11.58 15.76
C VAL A 90 2.75 -10.93 16.91
N SER A 91 2.94 -11.62 18.02
CA SER A 91 3.74 -11.13 19.16
C SER A 91 5.20 -10.86 18.76
N LYS A 92 5.82 -11.77 18.00
CA LYS A 92 7.17 -11.57 17.47
C LYS A 92 7.24 -10.35 16.55
N ARG A 93 6.30 -10.24 15.61
CA ARG A 93 6.25 -9.12 14.66
C ARG A 93 5.98 -7.79 15.34
N LEU A 94 5.19 -7.80 16.42
CA LEU A 94 4.95 -6.61 17.23
C LEU A 94 6.26 -6.15 17.88
N ALA A 95 7.00 -7.07 18.51
CA ALA A 95 8.31 -6.73 19.09
C ALA A 95 9.28 -6.16 18.03
N ASP A 96 9.37 -6.80 16.86
CA ASP A 96 10.20 -6.30 15.75
C ASP A 96 9.77 -4.89 15.29
N ALA A 97 8.46 -4.61 15.27
CA ALA A 97 7.91 -3.30 14.90
C ALA A 97 8.15 -2.23 15.98
N GLU A 98 8.07 -2.60 17.26
CA GLU A 98 8.38 -1.72 18.39
C GLU A 98 9.87 -1.34 18.38
N ASP A 99 10.76 -2.31 18.14
CA ASP A 99 12.19 -2.07 17.94
C ASP A 99 12.43 -1.11 16.76
N ALA A 100 11.76 -1.32 15.62
CA ALA A 100 11.88 -0.44 14.45
C ALA A 100 11.37 0.98 14.76
N TRP A 101 10.27 1.10 15.49
CA TRP A 101 9.70 2.38 15.90
C TRP A 101 10.65 3.15 16.83
N LEU A 102 11.22 2.49 17.84
CA LEU A 102 12.19 3.10 18.75
C LEU A 102 13.44 3.59 18.00
N ARG A 103 13.95 2.80 17.04
CA ARG A 103 15.10 3.19 16.20
C ARG A 103 14.77 4.37 15.28
N ALA A 104 13.58 4.39 14.70
CA ALA A 104 13.13 5.50 13.87
C ALA A 104 13.00 6.78 14.71
N GLN A 105 12.47 6.68 15.93
CA GLN A 105 12.34 7.82 16.84
C GLN A 105 13.70 8.39 17.24
N ALA A 106 14.66 7.52 17.59
CA ALA A 106 16.03 7.94 17.89
C ALA A 106 16.73 8.60 16.69
N SER A 107 16.42 8.15 15.47
CA SER A 107 16.98 8.73 14.23
C SER A 107 16.39 10.11 13.93
N VAL A 108 15.09 10.29 14.14
CA VAL A 108 14.41 11.59 14.00
C VAL A 108 14.92 12.58 15.05
N ASP A 109 15.06 12.15 16.30
CA ASP A 109 15.59 12.97 17.40
C ASP A 109 17.02 13.47 17.09
N ARG A 110 17.92 12.54 16.71
CA ARG A 110 19.30 12.89 16.32
C ARG A 110 19.39 13.82 15.11
N ALA A 111 18.45 13.73 14.16
CA ALA A 111 18.44 14.59 12.98
C ALA A 111 17.79 15.96 13.23
N GLY A 112 17.04 16.10 14.33
CA GLY A 112 16.40 17.35 14.76
C GLY A 112 17.13 18.10 15.87
N ALA A 113 18.13 17.48 16.51
CA ALA A 113 19.06 18.07 17.46
C ALA A 113 20.26 18.73 16.76
#